data_AF-A0A397CTK2-F1
#
_entry.id   AF-A0A397CTK2-F1
#
_cell.length_a   1.000
_cell.length_b   1.000
_cell.length_c   1.000
_cell.angle_alpha   90.00
_cell.angle_beta   90.00
_cell.angle_gamma   90.00
#
_symmetry.space_group_name_H-M   'P 1'
#
loop_
_entity.id
_entity.type
_entity.pdbx_description
1 polymer ?
#
loop_
_entity_poly.entity_id
_entity_poly.type
_entity_poly.pdbx_seq_one_letter_code
_entity_poly.pdbx_strand_id
1 'polypeptide(L)'
;MWEEGVLMDEVTAFGSLSNSQDTYPGQCRIRNYDALKSMSIVYTWVNGSVPCYRECRRKYGGDGEVGGSRDRDSGELMYSIRSLRQFLPWHEGTVYIVAPSHAPPHWLNHSHPRIHVIHQGSLFPSSAISYLPTFNTNVIEQFLYRIPGLSDLFMHMNDDYIFTAHVRPHDLFTCDGGIKLLHEPSIIGRPTAPDPSRGNWMQSVLTTRDAIDATLGYTPTRHFLKHAPFVYSRRALVRVHQLFTQQLRATLPNRFRGPHDMNVPLLHHAYVLALGKTELGIPVENPPPTPEFQLLLLTDTNQEYTKKIFAAILNRRHGAKLLALNDEFTDMAVADTVRTFLATFLPVPSAFEIEQRYASVEDDGANANEQDCCTAGDGIVKDVGDDVVESSNSLVLRVEKPPSMAISFFRTCVHGAGFALGIVFVLAAHHHLVRNSTDHHRHLHTETDGKEVTTSVV
;
A
#
# COMPACT_ATOMS: atom_id res chain seq x y z
N MET A 1 -27.53 -17.98 23.66
CA MET A 1 -27.85 -18.20 22.24
C MET A 1 -27.87 -16.84 21.58
N TRP A 2 -26.81 -16.51 20.87
CA TRP A 2 -26.71 -15.30 20.06
C TRP A 2 -26.27 -15.77 18.67
N GLU A 3 -27.01 -15.29 17.67
CA GLU A 3 -27.01 -15.74 16.29
C GLU A 3 -25.63 -15.59 15.64
N GLU A 4 -25.17 -16.70 15.06
CA GLU A 4 -24.18 -16.70 13.98
C GLU A 4 -24.79 -16.00 12.76
N GLY A 5 -24.04 -15.09 12.14
CA GLY A 5 -24.31 -14.70 10.77
C GLY A 5 -24.27 -13.20 10.50
N VAL A 6 -23.09 -12.71 10.10
CA VAL A 6 -22.94 -12.01 8.82
C VAL A 6 -21.60 -12.47 8.23
N LEU A 7 -21.58 -13.66 7.62
CA LEU A 7 -20.60 -13.93 6.57
C LEU A 7 -21.05 -13.08 5.40
N MET A 8 -20.27 -12.06 5.06
CA MET A 8 -20.45 -11.31 3.83
C MET A 8 -20.37 -12.33 2.68
N ASP A 9 -21.44 -12.44 1.91
CA ASP A 9 -21.57 -13.43 0.84
C ASP A 9 -20.41 -13.23 -0.16
N GLU A 10 -19.52 -14.21 -0.26
CA GLU A 10 -18.25 -14.13 -1.01
C GLU A 10 -18.47 -13.78 -2.48
N VAL A 11 -19.65 -14.09 -3.02
CA VAL A 11 -20.05 -13.78 -4.39
C VAL A 11 -20.32 -12.28 -4.58
N THR A 12 -20.82 -11.60 -3.54
CA THR A 12 -21.14 -10.16 -3.59
C THR A 12 -19.93 -9.27 -3.33
N ALA A 13 -18.90 -9.77 -2.62
CA ALA A 13 -17.67 -9.03 -2.35
C ALA A 13 -16.63 -9.08 -3.48
N PHE A 14 -16.68 -10.09 -4.36
CA PHE A 14 -15.59 -10.39 -5.30
C PHE A 14 -16.00 -10.60 -6.76
N GLY A 15 -17.23 -10.23 -7.15
CA GLY A 15 -17.77 -10.08 -8.50
C GLY A 15 -17.05 -10.78 -9.68
N SER A 16 -17.72 -11.76 -10.31
CA SER A 16 -17.40 -12.39 -11.60
C SER A 16 -16.05 -13.11 -11.71
N LEU A 17 -16.09 -14.45 -11.75
CA LEU A 17 -14.96 -15.39 -11.85
C LEU A 17 -14.04 -15.15 -13.07
N SER A 18 -13.07 -14.24 -12.96
CA SER A 18 -11.83 -14.43 -13.72
C SER A 18 -10.82 -15.15 -12.84
N ASN A 19 -10.32 -16.28 -13.31
CA ASN A 19 -9.34 -17.04 -12.54
C ASN A 19 -7.93 -16.62 -12.97
N SER A 20 -7.11 -16.17 -12.03
CA SER A 20 -5.71 -15.82 -12.32
C SER A 20 -4.95 -16.98 -12.97
N GLN A 21 -5.37 -18.22 -12.73
CA GLN A 21 -4.77 -19.41 -13.34
C GLN A 21 -5.11 -19.60 -14.82
N ASP A 22 -6.20 -19.01 -15.32
CA ASP A 22 -6.55 -19.05 -16.74
C ASP A 22 -5.51 -18.27 -17.55
N THR A 23 -5.05 -17.14 -17.00
CA THR A 23 -3.98 -16.31 -17.60
C THR A 23 -2.58 -16.80 -17.24
N TYR A 24 -2.39 -17.34 -16.04
CA TYR A 24 -1.09 -17.75 -15.51
C TYR A 24 -1.10 -19.22 -15.05
N PRO A 25 -1.09 -20.17 -16.00
CA PRO A 25 -1.09 -21.60 -15.66
C PRO A 25 0.17 -21.96 -14.87
N GLY A 26 0.01 -22.80 -13.85
CA GLY A 26 1.10 -23.22 -12.96
C GLY A 26 1.40 -22.26 -11.80
N GLN A 27 0.73 -21.10 -11.73
CA GLN A 27 0.74 -20.27 -10.52
C GLN A 27 -0.46 -20.61 -9.62
N CYS A 28 -0.39 -20.21 -8.35
CA CYS A 28 -1.54 -20.32 -7.45
C CYS A 28 -2.70 -19.43 -7.92
N ARG A 29 -3.92 -19.79 -7.55
CA ARG A 29 -5.07 -18.88 -7.69
C ARG A 29 -4.92 -17.74 -6.70
N ILE A 30 -5.01 -16.50 -7.18
CA ILE A 30 -5.11 -15.32 -6.30
C ILE A 30 -6.57 -15.15 -5.88
N ARG A 31 -6.83 -15.16 -4.57
CA ARG A 31 -8.18 -15.25 -4.00
C ARG A 31 -9.12 -14.12 -4.46
N ASN A 32 -8.61 -12.89 -4.54
CA ASN A 32 -9.35 -11.66 -4.87
C ASN A 32 -8.89 -11.05 -6.21
N TYR A 33 -8.53 -11.89 -7.18
CA TYR A 33 -7.91 -11.43 -8.44
C TYR A 33 -8.70 -10.32 -9.15
N ASP A 34 -10.03 -10.42 -9.23
CA ASP A 34 -10.87 -9.41 -9.90
C ASP A 34 -10.78 -8.02 -9.26
N ALA A 35 -10.74 -7.96 -7.93
CA ALA A 35 -10.51 -6.71 -7.20
C ALA A 35 -9.11 -6.15 -7.47
N LEU A 36 -8.09 -7.01 -7.55
CA LEU A 36 -6.71 -6.61 -7.82
C LEU A 36 -6.48 -6.15 -9.27
N LYS A 37 -7.15 -6.75 -10.26
CA LYS A 37 -7.14 -6.25 -11.64
C LYS A 37 -7.73 -4.84 -11.73
N SER A 38 -8.78 -4.58 -10.95
CA SER A 38 -9.47 -3.28 -10.89
C SER A 38 -8.83 -2.29 -9.92
N MET A 39 -7.69 -2.65 -9.32
CA MET A 39 -6.98 -1.85 -8.32
C MET A 39 -6.56 -0.48 -8.88
N SER A 40 -6.66 0.56 -8.08
CA SER A 40 -6.13 1.87 -8.42
C SER A 40 -4.60 1.89 -8.49
N ILE A 41 -4.06 2.65 -9.45
CA ILE A 41 -2.65 3.02 -9.52
C ILE A 41 -2.56 4.53 -9.28
N VAL A 42 -1.61 4.97 -8.47
CA VAL A 42 -1.40 6.37 -8.11
C VAL A 42 0.02 6.77 -8.45
N TYR A 43 0.17 7.70 -9.38
CA TYR A 43 1.42 8.38 -9.69
C TYR A 43 1.55 9.66 -8.88
N THR A 44 2.73 9.94 -8.34
CA THR A 44 3.12 11.30 -7.96
C THR A 44 3.98 11.91 -9.05
N TRP A 45 3.67 13.13 -9.47
CA TRP A 45 4.38 13.81 -10.55
C TRP A 45 4.45 15.32 -10.32
N VAL A 46 5.48 15.93 -10.88
CA VAL A 46 5.74 17.37 -10.81
C VAL A 46 6.39 17.85 -12.10
N ASN A 47 6.16 19.10 -12.48
CA ASN A 47 6.90 19.76 -13.55
C ASN A 47 7.52 21.08 -13.08
N GLY A 48 8.81 21.04 -12.75
CA GLY A 48 9.64 22.19 -12.34
C GLY A 48 9.88 23.22 -13.43
N SER A 49 9.58 22.91 -14.69
CA SER A 49 9.71 23.86 -15.81
C SER A 49 8.55 24.85 -15.87
N VAL A 50 7.42 24.56 -15.20
CA VAL A 50 6.26 25.46 -15.18
C VAL A 50 6.60 26.75 -14.42
N PRO A 51 6.48 27.95 -15.04
CA PRO A 51 6.97 29.20 -14.45
C PRO A 51 6.39 29.53 -13.07
N CYS A 52 5.08 29.41 -12.87
CA CYS A 52 4.42 29.69 -11.59
C CYS A 52 4.85 28.72 -10.48
N TYR A 53 4.96 27.42 -10.80
CA TYR A 53 5.43 26.40 -9.86
C TYR A 53 6.89 26.64 -9.48
N ARG A 54 7.74 26.95 -10.47
CA ARG A 54 9.15 27.31 -10.30
C ARG A 54 9.32 28.53 -9.39
N GLU A 55 8.53 29.58 -9.60
CA GLU A 55 8.56 30.79 -8.77
C GLU A 55 8.07 30.52 -7.35
N CYS A 56 7.03 29.69 -7.20
CA CYS A 56 6.56 29.27 -5.88
C CYS A 56 7.63 28.50 -5.09
N ARG A 57 8.31 27.55 -5.73
CA ARG A 57 9.46 26.84 -5.12
C ARG A 57 10.56 27.82 -4.71
N ARG A 58 10.93 28.76 -5.59
CA ARG A 58 11.92 29.81 -5.28
C ARG A 58 11.50 30.65 -4.07
N LYS A 59 10.23 31.07 -4.00
CA LYS A 59 9.68 31.87 -2.88
C LYS A 59 9.86 31.17 -1.53
N TYR A 60 9.61 29.85 -1.46
CA TYR A 60 9.66 29.11 -0.20
C TYR A 60 11.01 28.46 0.12
N GLY A 61 11.84 28.15 -0.88
CA GLY A 61 13.07 27.39 -0.73
C GLY A 61 14.35 28.10 -1.21
N GLY A 62 14.21 29.24 -1.89
CA GLY A 62 15.32 29.92 -2.56
C GLY A 62 15.75 29.24 -3.86
N ASP A 63 16.82 29.77 -4.48
CA ASP A 63 17.30 29.27 -5.77
C ASP A 63 17.85 27.84 -5.73
N GLY A 64 18.29 27.36 -4.57
CA GLY A 64 18.80 26.00 -4.39
C GLY A 64 17.74 24.90 -4.48
N GLU A 65 16.46 25.25 -4.37
CA GLU A 65 15.33 24.32 -4.41
C GLU A 65 14.62 24.29 -5.78
N VAL A 66 15.26 24.84 -6.82
CA VAL A 66 14.70 25.00 -8.17
C VAL A 66 15.61 24.38 -9.23
N GLY A 67 15.02 23.60 -10.15
CA GLY A 67 15.70 23.12 -11.36
C GLY A 67 16.67 21.96 -11.12
N GLY A 68 16.45 21.18 -10.07
CA GLY A 68 17.26 20.02 -9.69
C GLY A 68 16.58 18.69 -10.01
N SER A 69 17.18 17.60 -9.59
CA SER A 69 16.62 16.25 -9.78
C SER A 69 15.30 15.98 -9.04
N ARG A 70 14.84 16.92 -8.21
CA ARG A 70 13.61 16.79 -7.40
C ARG A 70 12.39 17.42 -8.04
N ASP A 71 12.56 18.20 -9.10
CA ASP A 71 11.49 18.87 -9.82
C ASP A 71 11.63 18.80 -11.34
N ARG A 72 12.69 18.17 -11.87
CA ARG A 72 12.86 18.00 -13.32
C ARG A 72 11.81 17.05 -13.89
N ASP A 73 11.22 17.46 -15.01
CA ASP A 73 10.40 16.61 -15.89
C ASP A 73 11.11 16.51 -17.24
N SER A 74 11.47 15.29 -17.64
CA SER A 74 12.03 14.98 -18.96
C SER A 74 11.05 14.17 -19.83
N GLY A 75 9.78 14.09 -19.42
CA GLY A 75 8.72 13.34 -20.09
C GLY A 75 8.61 11.88 -19.64
N GLU A 76 9.24 11.50 -18.53
CA GLU A 76 9.26 10.13 -18.01
C GLU A 76 7.86 9.62 -17.71
N LEU A 77 6.96 10.45 -17.15
CA LEU A 77 5.59 10.05 -16.81
C LEU A 77 4.83 9.45 -17.99
N MET A 78 4.93 10.08 -19.18
CA MET A 78 4.26 9.60 -20.39
C MET A 78 4.72 8.19 -20.74
N TYR A 79 6.03 7.96 -20.71
CA TYR A 79 6.63 6.67 -21.03
C TYR A 79 6.40 5.64 -19.93
N SER A 80 6.39 6.03 -18.66
CA SER A 80 6.00 5.16 -17.55
C SER A 80 4.59 4.61 -17.78
N ILE A 81 3.64 5.47 -18.13
CA ILE A 81 2.26 5.09 -18.42
C ILE A 81 2.15 4.21 -19.68
N ARG A 82 2.90 4.51 -20.75
CA ARG A 82 3.00 3.61 -21.93
C ARG A 82 3.49 2.23 -21.53
N SER A 83 4.56 2.17 -20.72
CA SER A 83 5.15 0.93 -20.25
C SER A 83 4.18 0.13 -19.36
N LEU A 84 3.42 0.82 -18.49
CA LEU A 84 2.38 0.23 -17.66
C LEU A 84 1.32 -0.45 -18.54
N ARG A 85 0.81 0.24 -19.55
CA ARG A 85 -0.19 -0.32 -20.48
C ARG A 85 0.33 -1.50 -21.28
N GLN A 86 1.61 -1.48 -21.66
CA GLN A 86 2.23 -2.55 -22.43
C GLN A 86 2.54 -3.81 -21.59
N PHE A 87 3.00 -3.63 -20.35
CA PHE A 87 3.58 -4.72 -19.56
C PHE A 87 2.71 -5.20 -18.39
N LEU A 88 1.67 -4.47 -18.00
CA LEU A 88 0.63 -4.89 -17.05
C LEU A 88 -0.74 -4.97 -17.76
N PRO A 89 -0.92 -5.82 -18.77
CA PRO A 89 -2.17 -5.87 -19.54
C PRO A 89 -3.39 -6.35 -18.73
N TRP A 90 -3.17 -7.00 -17.58
CA TRP A 90 -4.20 -7.46 -16.65
C TRP A 90 -4.83 -6.32 -15.84
N HIS A 91 -4.22 -5.12 -15.83
CA HIS A 91 -4.72 -3.99 -15.07
C HIS A 91 -5.86 -3.26 -15.80
N GLU A 92 -7.01 -3.22 -15.13
CA GLU A 92 -8.29 -2.68 -15.60
C GLU A 92 -8.76 -1.48 -14.76
N GLY A 93 -8.12 -1.22 -13.62
CA GLY A 93 -8.47 -0.14 -12.69
C GLY A 93 -8.14 1.28 -13.16
N THR A 94 -8.45 2.23 -12.29
CA THR A 94 -8.21 3.68 -12.49
C THR A 94 -6.76 4.05 -12.19
N VAL A 95 -6.19 4.94 -13.00
CA VAL A 95 -4.89 5.58 -12.80
C VAL A 95 -5.12 7.02 -12.32
N TYR A 96 -4.54 7.38 -11.20
CA TYR A 96 -4.55 8.74 -10.66
C TYR A 96 -3.16 9.34 -10.81
N ILE A 97 -3.07 10.59 -11.25
CA ILE A 97 -1.85 11.38 -11.24
C ILE A 97 -2.05 12.48 -10.20
N VAL A 98 -1.34 12.40 -9.09
CA VAL A 98 -1.33 13.42 -8.05
C VAL A 98 -0.23 14.40 -8.35
N ALA A 99 -0.61 15.66 -8.55
CA ALA A 99 0.30 16.73 -8.93
C ALA A 99 -0.03 18.03 -8.18
N PRO A 100 0.92 18.97 -8.05
CA PRO A 100 0.62 20.34 -7.64
C PRO A 100 -0.42 20.98 -8.56
N SER A 101 -1.02 22.08 -8.11
CA SER A 101 -1.79 22.96 -8.99
C SER A 101 -0.83 23.63 -9.97
N HIS A 102 -0.55 22.94 -11.07
CA HIS A 102 0.11 23.45 -12.27
C HIS A 102 -0.53 22.79 -13.49
N ALA A 103 -0.18 23.28 -14.68
CA ALA A 103 -0.70 22.74 -15.92
C ALA A 103 -0.56 21.20 -15.94
N PRO A 104 -1.67 20.47 -16.17
CA PRO A 104 -1.64 19.03 -16.25
C PRO A 104 -0.90 18.60 -17.54
N PRO A 105 -0.47 17.33 -17.66
CA PRO A 105 0.34 16.94 -18.81
C PRO A 105 -0.40 17.19 -20.14
N HIS A 106 0.19 17.99 -21.02
CA HIS A 106 -0.42 18.43 -22.28
C HIS A 106 -0.71 17.28 -23.25
N TRP A 107 0.01 16.17 -23.12
CA TRP A 107 -0.18 14.96 -23.93
C TRP A 107 -1.33 14.08 -23.44
N LEU A 108 -1.85 14.30 -22.22
CA LEU A 108 -2.82 13.43 -21.57
C LEU A 108 -4.24 13.70 -22.07
N ASN A 109 -4.97 12.64 -22.40
CA ASN A 109 -6.41 12.68 -22.68
C ASN A 109 -7.20 12.72 -21.36
N HIS A 110 -7.47 13.93 -20.87
CA HIS A 110 -8.22 14.19 -19.64
C HIS A 110 -9.67 13.69 -19.66
N SER A 111 -10.22 13.40 -20.84
CA SER A 111 -11.58 12.85 -21.00
C SER A 111 -11.61 11.32 -20.83
N HIS A 112 -10.46 10.65 -20.75
CA HIS A 112 -10.43 9.20 -20.64
C HIS A 112 -10.92 8.74 -19.24
N PRO A 113 -11.92 7.84 -19.15
CA PRO A 113 -12.61 7.53 -17.88
C PRO A 113 -11.74 6.83 -16.83
N ARG A 114 -10.62 6.22 -17.23
CA ARG A 114 -9.69 5.51 -16.34
C ARG A 114 -8.47 6.31 -15.89
N ILE A 115 -8.29 7.56 -16.30
CA ILE A 115 -7.13 8.35 -15.87
C ILE A 115 -7.55 9.75 -15.43
N HIS A 116 -7.09 10.15 -14.25
CA HIS A 116 -7.49 11.40 -13.61
C HIS A 116 -6.31 12.12 -13.00
N VAL A 117 -6.21 13.43 -13.24
CA VAL A 117 -5.28 14.31 -12.54
C VAL A 117 -5.98 14.85 -11.29
N ILE A 118 -5.36 14.64 -10.13
CA ILE A 118 -5.85 15.05 -8.82
C ILE A 118 -4.92 16.12 -8.27
N HIS A 119 -5.53 17.22 -7.81
CA HIS A 119 -4.76 18.26 -7.14
C HIS A 119 -4.27 17.73 -5.79
N GLN A 120 -2.95 17.73 -5.55
CA GLN A 120 -2.38 17.23 -4.30
C GLN A 120 -2.91 17.96 -3.06
N GLY A 121 -3.18 19.28 -3.17
CA GLY A 121 -3.64 20.10 -2.05
C GLY A 121 -5.01 19.67 -1.56
N SER A 122 -5.89 19.22 -2.47
CA SER A 122 -7.23 18.71 -2.14
C SER A 122 -7.21 17.43 -1.30
N LEU A 123 -6.06 16.73 -1.24
CA LEU A 123 -5.89 15.55 -0.40
C LEU A 123 -5.59 15.91 1.06
N PHE A 124 -5.27 17.16 1.39
CA PHE A 124 -4.90 17.57 2.75
C PHE A 124 -6.16 17.75 3.61
N PRO A 125 -6.18 17.23 4.86
CA PRO A 125 -7.31 17.47 5.74
C PRO A 125 -7.29 18.91 6.22
N SER A 126 -8.43 19.45 6.68
CA SER A 126 -8.52 20.83 7.17
C SER A 126 -7.47 21.16 8.24
N SER A 127 -7.10 20.18 9.08
CA SER A 127 -6.04 20.31 10.08
C SER A 127 -4.62 20.45 9.52
N ALA A 128 -4.43 20.26 8.21
CA ALA A 128 -3.14 20.29 7.54
C ALA A 128 -3.08 21.25 6.33
N ILE A 129 -4.20 21.85 5.91
CA ILE A 129 -4.24 22.82 4.81
C ILE A 129 -3.29 24.01 5.06
N SER A 130 -3.09 24.42 6.32
CA SER A 130 -2.14 25.48 6.69
C SER A 130 -0.67 25.16 6.38
N TYR A 131 -0.34 23.90 6.08
CA TYR A 131 1.01 23.48 5.68
C TYR A 131 1.19 23.43 4.16
N LEU A 132 0.21 23.88 3.37
CA LEU A 132 0.39 24.09 1.94
C LEU A 132 1.06 25.45 1.64
N PRO A 133 1.70 25.62 0.46
CA PRO A 133 2.06 24.56 -0.48
C PRO A 133 3.21 23.68 0.05
N THR A 134 3.26 22.41 -0.37
CA THR A 134 4.39 21.52 -0.06
C THR A 134 4.97 20.91 -1.33
N PHE A 135 6.28 20.75 -1.32
CA PHE A 135 7.09 20.13 -2.38
C PHE A 135 7.76 18.85 -1.88
N ASN A 136 7.36 18.39 -0.69
CA ASN A 136 7.96 17.27 0.00
C ASN A 136 7.10 16.01 -0.20
N THR A 137 7.63 15.04 -0.95
CA THR A 137 6.97 13.73 -1.14
C THR A 137 6.62 13.05 0.17
N ASN A 138 7.45 13.20 1.22
CA ASN A 138 7.19 12.58 2.52
C ASN A 138 5.95 13.18 3.22
N VAL A 139 5.49 14.37 2.81
CA VAL A 139 4.25 14.99 3.25
C VAL A 139 3.10 14.58 2.32
N ILE A 140 3.30 14.64 1.00
CA ILE A 140 2.28 14.32 -0.01
C ILE A 140 1.81 12.87 0.11
N GLU A 141 2.76 11.92 0.22
CA GLU A 141 2.47 10.49 0.33
C GLU A 141 1.63 10.13 1.56
N GLN A 142 1.66 10.98 2.60
CA GLN A 142 0.84 10.75 3.80
C GLN A 142 -0.65 10.75 3.48
N PHE A 143 -1.08 11.44 2.42
CA PHE A 143 -2.49 11.70 2.15
C PHE A 143 -3.04 11.04 0.89
N LEU A 144 -2.23 10.26 0.15
CA LEU A 144 -2.69 9.56 -1.07
C LEU A 144 -3.90 8.66 -0.81
N TYR A 145 -4.00 8.07 0.39
CA TYR A 145 -5.13 7.23 0.80
C TYR A 145 -6.48 7.97 0.86
N ARG A 146 -6.48 9.31 0.74
CA ARG A 146 -7.68 10.16 0.74
C ARG A 146 -8.23 10.43 -0.67
N ILE A 147 -7.59 9.93 -1.73
CA ILE A 147 -8.12 10.02 -3.10
C ILE A 147 -9.54 9.40 -3.14
N PRO A 148 -10.58 10.13 -3.61
CA PRO A 148 -11.92 9.57 -3.73
C PRO A 148 -11.98 8.43 -4.74
N GLY A 149 -12.69 7.36 -4.38
CA GLY A 149 -12.81 6.16 -5.22
C GLY A 149 -11.57 5.27 -5.24
N LEU A 150 -10.53 5.57 -4.44
CA LEU A 150 -9.34 4.74 -4.33
C LEU A 150 -9.69 3.37 -3.73
N SER A 151 -9.20 2.30 -4.37
CA SER A 151 -9.31 0.93 -3.85
C SER A 151 -8.55 0.76 -2.52
N ASP A 152 -8.94 -0.22 -1.68
CA ASP A 152 -8.23 -0.44 -0.40
C ASP A 152 -6.78 -0.81 -0.66
N LEU A 153 -6.52 -1.87 -1.41
CA LEU A 153 -5.18 -2.06 -1.98
C LEU A 153 -5.02 -1.11 -3.15
N PHE A 154 -3.90 -0.39 -3.26
CA PHE A 154 -3.58 0.43 -4.42
C PHE A 154 -2.06 0.43 -4.64
N MET A 155 -1.63 0.65 -5.87
CA MET A 155 -0.21 0.72 -6.20
C MET A 155 0.22 2.18 -6.34
N HIS A 156 1.21 2.59 -5.58
CA HIS A 156 1.89 3.87 -5.74
C HIS A 156 3.14 3.72 -6.61
N MET A 157 3.34 4.68 -7.51
CA MET A 157 4.46 4.75 -8.42
C MET A 157 5.00 6.17 -8.52
N ASN A 158 6.32 6.30 -8.67
CA ASN A 158 6.89 7.53 -9.20
C ASN A 158 6.75 7.52 -10.73
N ASP A 159 6.87 8.70 -11.33
CA ASP A 159 6.82 8.95 -12.77
C ASP A 159 8.00 8.34 -13.54
N ASP A 160 9.12 8.05 -12.87
CA ASP A 160 10.36 7.51 -13.43
C ASP A 160 10.41 5.97 -13.48
N TYR A 161 9.29 5.28 -13.24
CA TYR A 161 9.19 3.82 -13.22
C TYR A 161 8.83 3.27 -14.59
N ILE A 162 9.79 2.65 -15.28
CA ILE A 162 9.62 2.12 -16.63
C ILE A 162 9.58 0.60 -16.59
N PHE A 163 8.42 0.01 -16.87
CA PHE A 163 8.32 -1.44 -17.06
C PHE A 163 9.00 -1.86 -18.36
N THR A 164 9.83 -2.90 -18.29
CA THR A 164 10.66 -3.39 -19.40
C THR A 164 10.31 -4.81 -19.82
N ALA A 165 9.52 -5.52 -19.02
CA ALA A 165 8.95 -6.83 -19.32
C ALA A 165 7.65 -7.04 -18.55
N HIS A 166 6.89 -8.08 -18.90
CA HIS A 166 5.62 -8.38 -18.25
C HIS A 166 5.77 -8.59 -16.73
N VAL A 167 5.00 -7.83 -15.96
CA VAL A 167 4.84 -8.01 -14.52
C VAL A 167 3.53 -8.73 -14.27
N ARG A 168 3.61 -9.88 -13.63
CA ARG A 168 2.43 -10.69 -13.29
C ARG A 168 1.85 -10.21 -11.96
N PRO A 169 0.55 -10.40 -11.72
CA PRO A 169 -0.06 -10.18 -10.40
C PRO A 169 0.72 -10.90 -9.28
N HIS A 170 1.20 -12.12 -9.53
CA HIS A 170 2.00 -12.90 -8.57
C HIS A 170 3.35 -12.30 -8.22
N ASP A 171 3.86 -11.35 -9.01
CA ASP A 171 5.10 -10.64 -8.67
C ASP A 171 4.85 -9.57 -7.58
N LEU A 172 3.59 -9.18 -7.35
CA LEU A 172 3.18 -8.08 -6.46
C LEU A 172 2.23 -8.52 -5.33
N PHE A 173 1.49 -9.61 -5.53
CA PHE A 173 0.44 -10.08 -4.62
C PHE A 173 0.66 -11.52 -4.16
N THR A 174 0.14 -11.82 -2.98
CA THR A 174 0.11 -13.19 -2.44
C THR A 174 -1.05 -13.98 -3.02
N CYS A 175 -1.00 -15.32 -2.92
CA CYS A 175 -2.11 -16.17 -3.35
C CYS A 175 -3.41 -15.89 -2.55
N ASP A 176 -3.27 -15.50 -1.28
CA ASP A 176 -4.41 -15.14 -0.43
C ASP A 176 -4.99 -13.74 -0.75
N GLY A 177 -4.43 -13.04 -1.74
CA GLY A 177 -4.91 -11.74 -2.18
C GLY A 177 -4.35 -10.55 -1.42
N GLY A 178 -3.22 -10.74 -0.74
CA GLY A 178 -2.51 -9.73 0.02
C GLY A 178 -1.28 -9.17 -0.68
N ILE A 179 -0.36 -8.61 0.09
CA ILE A 179 0.75 -7.79 -0.41
C ILE A 179 2.06 -8.59 -0.40
N LYS A 180 2.85 -8.55 -1.49
CA LYS A 180 4.27 -8.92 -1.49
C LYS A 180 5.13 -7.68 -1.34
N LEU A 181 5.95 -7.65 -0.30
CA LEU A 181 6.82 -6.50 -0.04
C LEU A 181 8.17 -6.68 -0.74
N LEU A 182 8.45 -5.81 -1.70
CA LEU A 182 9.72 -5.77 -2.39
C LEU A 182 10.76 -5.03 -1.55
N HIS A 183 11.91 -5.66 -1.32
CA HIS A 183 13.00 -5.08 -0.54
C HIS A 183 14.37 -5.36 -1.13
N GLU A 184 15.35 -4.56 -0.74
CA GLU A 184 16.76 -4.75 -1.06
C GLU A 184 17.42 -5.76 -0.10
N PRO A 185 18.53 -6.39 -0.49
CA PRO A 185 19.30 -7.24 0.43
C PRO A 185 19.92 -6.44 1.58
N SER A 186 20.20 -5.15 1.38
CA SER A 186 20.81 -4.28 2.40
C SER A 186 19.85 -4.00 3.56
N ILE A 187 20.41 -3.97 4.77
CA ILE A 187 19.70 -3.71 6.02
C ILE A 187 19.89 -2.25 6.44
N ILE A 188 18.83 -1.64 6.95
CA ILE A 188 18.84 -0.33 7.60
C ILE A 188 19.46 -0.49 9.00
N GLY A 189 20.80 -0.43 9.04
CA GLY A 189 21.57 -0.52 10.27
C GLY A 189 21.31 0.64 11.24
N ARG A 190 21.58 0.42 12.53
CA ARG A 190 21.68 1.49 13.51
C ARG A 190 23.04 2.19 13.35
N PRO A 191 23.09 3.50 13.08
CA PRO A 191 24.33 4.22 13.16
C PRO A 191 24.86 4.14 14.60
N THR A 192 26.17 3.99 14.77
CA THR A 192 26.83 4.10 16.07
C THR A 192 26.89 5.54 16.56
N ALA A 193 26.84 6.51 15.63
CA ALA A 193 26.76 7.94 15.90
C ALA A 193 25.94 8.65 14.81
N PRO A 194 25.30 9.80 15.12
CA PRO A 194 24.71 10.67 14.10
C PRO A 194 25.76 11.10 13.08
N ASP A 195 25.45 10.92 11.80
CA ASP A 195 26.36 11.27 10.69
C ASP A 195 25.68 12.31 9.80
N PRO A 196 25.91 13.62 10.04
CA PRO A 196 25.26 14.69 9.29
C PRO A 196 25.71 14.77 7.83
N SER A 197 26.74 14.02 7.41
CA SER A 197 27.14 13.94 6.00
C SER A 197 26.18 13.08 5.16
N ARG A 198 25.32 12.29 5.82
CA ARG A 198 24.26 11.54 5.14
C ARG A 198 23.18 12.50 4.66
N GLY A 199 22.87 12.44 3.36
CA GLY A 199 21.82 13.26 2.76
C GLY A 199 20.44 13.05 3.41
N ASN A 200 19.55 14.05 3.25
CA ASN A 200 18.24 14.10 3.91
C ASN A 200 17.42 12.83 3.75
N TRP A 201 17.47 12.17 2.59
CA TRP A 201 16.77 10.91 2.37
C TRP A 201 17.21 9.82 3.36
N MET A 202 18.51 9.57 3.47
CA MET A 202 19.02 8.54 4.38
C MET A 202 18.69 8.87 5.84
N GLN A 203 18.76 10.14 6.22
CA GLN A 203 18.38 10.57 7.58
C GLN A 203 16.88 10.37 7.85
N SER A 204 16.02 10.65 6.87
CA SER A 204 14.58 10.39 6.99
C SER A 204 14.31 8.89 7.19
N VAL A 205 15.05 8.02 6.50
CA VAL A 205 14.96 6.56 6.65
C VAL A 205 15.37 6.13 8.06
N LEU A 206 16.46 6.67 8.59
CA LEU A 206 16.95 6.37 9.94
C LEU A 206 15.98 6.88 11.02
N THR A 207 15.49 8.10 10.89
CA THR A 207 14.50 8.69 11.81
C THR A 207 13.21 7.87 11.81
N THR A 208 12.74 7.45 10.63
CA THR A 208 11.55 6.59 10.48
C THR A 208 11.76 5.23 11.11
N ARG A 209 12.93 4.62 10.90
CA ARG A 209 13.32 3.35 11.51
C ARG A 209 13.30 3.42 13.04
N ASP A 210 13.79 4.51 13.63
CA ASP A 210 13.78 4.70 15.08
C ASP A 210 12.36 4.88 15.63
N ALA A 211 11.49 5.63 14.91
CA ALA A 211 10.08 5.73 15.26
C ALA A 211 9.36 4.37 15.22
N ILE A 212 9.63 3.56 14.20
CA ILE A 212 9.11 2.20 14.07
C ILE A 212 9.56 1.34 15.24
N ASP A 213 10.87 1.34 15.56
CA ASP A 213 11.40 0.53 16.66
C ASP A 213 10.76 0.89 18.00
N ALA A 214 10.55 2.19 18.24
CA ALA A 214 9.92 2.67 19.47
C ALA A 214 8.43 2.29 19.57
N THR A 215 7.73 2.17 18.43
CA THR A 215 6.27 1.98 18.37
C THR A 215 5.86 0.52 18.17
N LEU A 216 6.55 -0.20 17.29
CA LEU A 216 6.24 -1.57 16.87
C LEU A 216 7.23 -2.62 17.40
N GLY A 217 8.32 -2.17 18.01
CA GLY A 217 9.39 -3.03 18.50
C GLY A 217 10.58 -3.15 17.54
N TYR A 218 11.73 -3.47 18.11
CA TYR A 218 12.99 -3.60 17.37
C TYR A 218 13.03 -4.85 16.49
N THR A 219 13.66 -4.74 15.32
CA THR A 219 14.00 -5.89 14.47
C THR A 219 15.39 -5.68 13.84
N PRO A 220 16.31 -6.66 13.94
CA PRO A 220 17.66 -6.54 13.38
C PRO A 220 17.70 -6.67 11.85
N THR A 221 16.62 -7.13 11.22
CA THR A 221 16.53 -7.45 9.78
C THR A 221 15.63 -6.49 9.00
N ARG A 222 15.60 -5.19 9.34
CA ARG A 222 14.81 -4.23 8.58
C ARG A 222 15.54 -3.85 7.30
N HIS A 223 15.07 -4.34 6.17
CA HIS A 223 15.66 -4.07 4.86
C HIS A 223 15.28 -2.70 4.31
N PHE A 224 16.14 -2.13 3.47
CA PHE A 224 15.73 -1.02 2.61
C PHE A 224 14.62 -1.50 1.66
N LEU A 225 13.65 -0.64 1.38
CA LEU A 225 12.62 -0.98 0.41
C LEU A 225 13.20 -0.92 -1.00
N LYS A 226 12.71 -1.82 -1.86
CA LYS A 226 13.04 -1.81 -3.27
C LYS A 226 12.48 -0.52 -3.88
N HIS A 227 13.28 0.17 -4.69
CA HIS A 227 12.78 1.34 -5.44
C HIS A 227 11.95 0.85 -6.63
N ALA A 228 10.71 0.46 -6.35
CA ALA A 228 9.78 -0.24 -7.22
C ALA A 228 8.34 0.14 -6.79
N PRO A 229 7.29 -0.25 -7.54
CA PRO A 229 5.92 0.09 -7.16
C PRO A 229 5.59 -0.38 -5.73
N PHE A 230 5.08 0.54 -4.91
CA PHE A 230 4.66 0.24 -3.55
C PHE A 230 3.18 -0.14 -3.55
N VAL A 231 2.85 -1.34 -3.08
CA VAL A 231 1.45 -1.73 -2.87
C VAL A 231 1.05 -1.33 -1.47
N TYR A 232 0.16 -0.35 -1.38
CA TYR A 232 -0.40 0.17 -0.14
C TYR A 232 -1.77 -0.43 0.16
N SER A 233 -2.11 -0.52 1.44
CA SER A 233 -3.49 -0.60 1.92
C SER A 233 -3.91 0.76 2.47
N ARG A 234 -5.06 1.26 1.99
CA ARG A 234 -5.72 2.48 2.46
C ARG A 234 -6.03 2.36 3.96
N ARG A 235 -6.57 1.22 4.40
CA ARG A 235 -6.81 0.94 5.83
C ARG A 235 -5.53 0.92 6.64
N ALA A 236 -4.46 0.32 6.11
CA ALA A 236 -3.16 0.33 6.79
C ALA A 236 -2.58 1.74 6.92
N LEU A 237 -2.71 2.60 5.90
CA LEU A 237 -2.28 4.00 5.99
C LEU A 237 -3.06 4.78 7.04
N VAL A 238 -4.38 4.58 7.16
CA VAL A 238 -5.17 5.16 8.26
C VAL A 238 -4.63 4.70 9.62
N ARG A 239 -4.28 3.42 9.75
CA ARG A 239 -3.73 2.89 11.00
C ARG A 239 -2.32 3.41 11.30
N VAL A 240 -1.48 3.58 10.29
CA VAL A 240 -0.17 4.26 10.38
C VAL A 240 -0.36 5.69 10.89
N HIS A 241 -1.33 6.45 10.39
CA HIS A 241 -1.66 7.78 10.91
C HIS A 241 -2.02 7.78 12.40
N GLN A 242 -2.72 6.75 12.89
CA GLN A 242 -3.07 6.62 14.31
C GLN A 242 -1.87 6.25 15.19
N LEU A 243 -0.95 5.42 14.69
CA LEU A 243 0.21 4.94 15.46
C LEU A 243 1.34 5.97 15.49
N PHE A 244 1.54 6.68 14.39
CA PHE A 244 2.65 7.63 14.19
C PHE A 244 2.17 9.08 14.10
N THR A 245 1.04 9.40 14.74
CA THR A 245 0.38 10.72 14.61
C THR A 245 1.34 11.87 14.92
N GLN A 246 2.13 11.76 15.99
CA GLN A 246 3.04 12.83 16.41
C GLN A 246 4.16 13.03 15.37
N GLN A 247 4.76 11.95 14.89
CA GLN A 247 5.89 11.96 13.98
C GLN A 247 5.48 12.43 12.58
N LEU A 248 4.32 11.96 12.08
CA LEU A 248 3.76 12.42 10.81
C LEU A 248 3.39 13.90 10.87
N ARG A 249 2.75 14.36 11.96
CA ARG A 249 2.46 15.79 12.18
C ARG A 249 3.71 16.66 12.21
N ALA A 250 4.79 16.16 12.81
CA ALA A 250 6.07 16.87 12.84
C ALA A 250 6.73 17.00 11.45
N THR A 251 6.35 16.16 10.49
CA THR A 251 6.84 16.25 9.10
C THR A 251 6.09 17.32 8.30
N LEU A 252 4.83 17.63 8.64
CA LEU A 252 3.96 18.53 7.85
C LEU A 252 4.55 19.92 7.57
N PRO A 253 5.22 20.61 8.53
CA PRO A 253 5.80 21.92 8.28
C PRO A 253 6.94 21.94 7.24
N ASN A 254 7.53 20.78 6.93
CA ASN A 254 8.68 20.68 6.03
C ASN A 254 8.22 20.75 4.56
N ARG A 255 8.26 21.96 3.99
CA ARG A 255 7.91 22.19 2.57
C ARG A 255 8.84 21.47 1.59
N PHE A 256 10.09 21.27 1.98
CA PHE A 256 11.11 20.51 1.25
C PHE A 256 11.61 19.35 2.12
N ARG A 257 12.23 18.34 1.51
CA ARG A 257 12.65 17.11 2.22
C ARG A 257 13.64 17.43 3.34
N GLY A 258 13.27 17.06 4.57
CA GLY A 258 14.08 17.23 5.77
C GLY A 258 14.66 15.91 6.31
N PRO A 259 15.70 15.98 7.15
CA PRO A 259 16.32 14.79 7.74
C PRO A 259 15.43 14.06 8.77
N HIS A 260 14.41 14.73 9.30
CA HIS A 260 13.48 14.18 10.30
C HIS A 260 12.12 13.80 9.73
N ASP A 261 11.97 13.84 8.41
CA ASP A 261 10.75 13.44 7.76
C ASP A 261 10.45 11.95 8.00
N MET A 262 9.16 11.63 8.05
CA MET A 262 8.69 10.25 8.06
C MET A 262 8.56 9.70 6.63
N ASN A 263 9.27 8.61 6.35
CA ASN A 263 9.13 7.87 5.10
C ASN A 263 7.88 6.98 5.15
N VAL A 264 6.81 7.42 4.50
CA VAL A 264 5.51 6.71 4.47
C VAL A 264 5.60 5.28 3.92
N PRO A 265 6.35 4.99 2.84
CA PRO A 265 6.55 3.62 2.38
C PRO A 265 7.07 2.71 3.49
N LEU A 266 8.11 3.16 4.20
CA LEU A 266 8.73 2.39 5.28
C LEU A 266 7.80 2.22 6.49
N LEU A 267 7.05 3.25 6.87
CA LEU A 267 6.04 3.14 7.94
C LEU A 267 4.94 2.14 7.60
N HIS A 268 4.40 2.22 6.38
CA HIS A 268 3.37 1.30 5.92
C HIS A 268 3.87 -0.14 5.91
N HIS A 269 5.02 -0.39 5.28
CA HIS A 269 5.60 -1.73 5.17
C HIS A 269 5.88 -2.34 6.55
N ALA A 270 6.45 -1.54 7.47
CA ALA A 270 6.69 -1.98 8.84
C ALA A 270 5.39 -2.32 9.57
N TYR A 271 4.35 -1.49 9.41
CA TYR A 271 3.05 -1.75 10.01
C TYR A 271 2.40 -3.03 9.48
N VAL A 272 2.33 -3.21 8.15
CA VAL A 272 1.64 -4.39 7.59
C VAL A 272 2.37 -5.69 7.91
N LEU A 273 3.70 -5.67 8.01
CA LEU A 273 4.50 -6.81 8.48
C LEU A 273 4.23 -7.15 9.95
N ALA A 274 4.20 -6.14 10.82
CA ALA A 274 4.08 -6.36 12.25
C ALA A 274 2.64 -6.69 12.67
N LEU A 275 1.65 -5.99 12.10
CA LEU A 275 0.27 -5.95 12.60
C LEU A 275 -0.79 -6.08 11.51
N GLY A 276 -0.44 -5.97 10.22
CA GLY A 276 -1.43 -5.95 9.13
C GLY A 276 -2.32 -7.20 9.07
N LYS A 277 -1.73 -8.38 9.28
CA LYS A 277 -2.49 -9.64 9.31
C LYS A 277 -3.41 -9.74 10.52
N THR A 278 -2.95 -9.34 11.70
CA THR A 278 -3.70 -9.52 12.97
C THR A 278 -4.74 -8.44 13.19
N GLU A 279 -4.45 -7.18 12.86
CA GLU A 279 -5.38 -6.05 13.04
C GLU A 279 -6.34 -5.88 11.87
N LEU A 280 -5.91 -6.14 10.62
CA LEU A 280 -6.66 -5.80 9.41
C LEU A 280 -6.95 -6.97 8.48
N GLY A 281 -6.48 -8.18 8.81
CA GLY A 281 -6.65 -9.37 7.98
C GLY A 281 -5.92 -9.29 6.64
N ILE A 282 -4.91 -8.42 6.51
CA ILE A 282 -4.15 -8.24 5.26
C ILE A 282 -3.07 -9.34 5.20
N PRO A 283 -3.13 -10.29 4.25
CA PRO A 283 -2.04 -11.24 4.05
C PRO A 283 -0.79 -10.48 3.57
N VAL A 284 0.37 -10.82 4.10
CA VAL A 284 1.63 -10.20 3.71
C VAL A 284 2.70 -11.27 3.54
N GLU A 285 3.44 -11.19 2.46
CA GLU A 285 4.66 -11.96 2.23
C GLU A 285 5.85 -11.01 2.07
N ASN A 286 6.99 -11.40 2.63
CA ASN A 286 8.26 -10.72 2.45
C ASN A 286 9.22 -11.64 1.68
N PRO A 287 9.06 -11.74 0.34
CA PRO A 287 9.87 -12.64 -0.47
C PRO A 287 11.35 -12.23 -0.46
N PRO A 288 12.28 -13.15 -0.78
CA PRO A 288 13.68 -12.80 -0.93
C PRO A 288 13.91 -11.65 -1.92
N PRO A 289 14.96 -10.83 -1.75
CA PRO A 289 15.28 -9.75 -2.68
C PRO A 289 15.41 -10.26 -4.12
N THR A 290 14.84 -9.51 -5.06
CA THR A 290 14.87 -9.85 -6.49
C THR A 290 15.64 -8.79 -7.29
N PRO A 291 16.41 -9.19 -8.32
CA PRO A 291 17.02 -8.26 -9.27
C PRO A 291 16.04 -7.81 -10.37
N GLU A 292 14.83 -8.36 -10.43
CA GLU A 292 13.84 -8.07 -11.49
C GLU A 292 13.29 -6.64 -11.42
N PHE A 293 13.46 -5.93 -10.30
CA PHE A 293 13.16 -4.51 -10.17
C PHE A 293 14.48 -3.81 -9.90
N GLN A 294 14.88 -2.86 -10.74
CA GLN A 294 16.22 -2.28 -10.67
C GLN A 294 16.16 -0.76 -10.57
N LEU A 295 16.78 -0.22 -9.53
CA LEU A 295 17.13 1.19 -9.47
C LEU A 295 18.33 1.45 -10.37
N LEU A 296 18.18 2.39 -11.30
CA LEU A 296 19.26 2.92 -12.11
C LEU A 296 19.44 4.40 -11.77
N LEU A 297 20.45 4.69 -10.94
CA LEU A 297 20.86 6.06 -10.70
C LEU A 297 21.41 6.64 -11.99
N LEU A 298 20.89 7.77 -12.44
CA LEU A 298 21.36 8.48 -13.62
C LEU A 298 22.33 9.58 -13.17
N THR A 299 23.62 9.44 -13.49
CA THR A 299 24.64 10.42 -13.10
C THR A 299 25.46 10.87 -14.30
N ASP A 300 26.11 12.02 -14.18
CA ASP A 300 27.03 12.53 -15.22
C ASP A 300 28.15 11.52 -15.55
N THR A 301 28.53 10.68 -14.58
CA THR A 301 29.70 9.80 -14.62
C THR A 301 29.41 8.36 -15.07
N ASN A 302 28.14 7.95 -15.20
CA ASN A 302 27.79 6.54 -15.46
C ASN A 302 27.10 6.30 -16.81
N GLN A 303 27.14 7.27 -17.72
CA GLN A 303 26.43 7.22 -19.01
C GLN A 303 26.70 5.95 -19.83
N GLU A 304 27.93 5.46 -19.88
CA GLU A 304 28.27 4.23 -20.62
C GLU A 304 27.66 2.96 -20.00
N TYR A 305 27.51 2.92 -18.68
CA TYR A 305 26.80 1.84 -17.99
C TYR A 305 25.30 1.90 -18.29
N THR A 306 24.71 3.10 -18.20
CA THR A 306 23.31 3.37 -18.54
C THR A 306 22.99 2.96 -19.98
N LYS A 307 23.81 3.37 -20.96
CA LYS A 307 23.64 2.99 -22.37
C LYS A 307 23.72 1.48 -22.59
N LYS A 308 24.59 0.76 -21.86
CA LYS A 308 24.67 -0.71 -21.93
C LYS A 308 23.38 -1.38 -21.44
N ILE A 309 22.81 -0.89 -20.34
CA ILE A 309 21.52 -1.38 -19.82
C ILE A 309 20.41 -1.12 -20.84
N PHE A 310 20.32 0.10 -21.37
CA PHE A 310 19.33 0.47 -22.38
C PHE A 310 19.44 -0.37 -23.64
N ALA A 311 20.66 -0.55 -24.16
CA ALA A 311 20.91 -1.44 -25.30
C ALA A 311 20.52 -2.90 -25.00
N ALA A 312 20.77 -3.40 -23.79
CA ALA A 312 20.36 -4.74 -23.40
C ALA A 312 18.83 -4.88 -23.35
N ILE A 313 18.10 -3.87 -22.89
CA ILE A 313 16.63 -3.85 -22.88
C ILE A 313 16.07 -3.82 -24.30
N LEU A 314 16.58 -2.91 -25.15
CA LEU A 314 16.16 -2.81 -26.56
C LEU A 314 16.37 -4.14 -27.31
N ASN A 315 17.44 -4.87 -26.97
CA ASN A 315 17.75 -6.18 -27.53
C ASN A 315 17.09 -7.37 -26.80
N ARG A 316 16.21 -7.11 -25.81
CA ARG A 316 15.54 -8.13 -24.98
C ARG A 316 16.48 -9.11 -24.26
N ARG A 317 17.65 -8.61 -23.83
CA ARG A 317 18.70 -9.36 -23.12
C ARG A 317 18.83 -8.97 -21.65
N HIS A 318 18.02 -8.03 -21.17
CA HIS A 318 18.01 -7.63 -19.76
C HIS A 318 16.87 -8.35 -19.01
N GLY A 319 17.18 -8.91 -17.84
CA GLY A 319 16.20 -9.62 -17.00
C GLY A 319 15.38 -8.73 -16.04
N ALA A 320 15.50 -7.40 -16.13
CA ALA A 320 14.72 -6.52 -15.28
C ALA A 320 13.32 -6.38 -15.90
N LYS A 321 12.30 -6.48 -15.06
CA LYS A 321 10.90 -6.19 -15.38
C LYS A 321 10.56 -4.72 -15.20
N LEU A 322 11.31 -3.99 -14.38
CA LEU A 322 11.17 -2.55 -14.19
C LEU A 322 12.53 -1.90 -13.94
N LEU A 323 12.73 -0.74 -14.57
CA LEU A 323 13.77 0.22 -14.23
C LEU A 323 13.15 1.42 -13.52
N ALA A 324 13.67 1.79 -12.35
CA ALA A 324 13.44 3.08 -11.73
C ALA A 324 14.58 4.02 -12.10
N LEU A 325 14.29 5.04 -12.90
CA LEU A 325 15.27 5.96 -13.49
C LEU A 325 15.48 7.19 -12.60
N ASN A 326 16.22 7.03 -11.50
CA ASN A 326 16.35 8.11 -10.52
C ASN A 326 17.43 9.13 -10.95
N ASP A 327 17.00 10.36 -11.21
CA ASP A 327 17.85 11.51 -11.57
C ASP A 327 18.81 11.92 -10.43
N GLU A 328 20.10 11.95 -10.73
CA GLU A 328 21.17 12.56 -9.93
C GLU A 328 22.22 13.21 -10.88
N PHE A 329 21.77 13.82 -11.99
CA PHE A 329 22.65 14.40 -13.01
C PHE A 329 22.49 15.91 -13.16
N THR A 330 23.52 16.55 -13.71
CA THR A 330 23.52 17.97 -14.09
C THR A 330 23.73 18.18 -15.58
N ASP A 331 24.38 17.22 -16.26
CA ASP A 331 24.57 17.22 -17.70
C ASP A 331 23.29 16.75 -18.41
N MET A 332 22.66 17.66 -19.15
CA MET A 332 21.44 17.36 -19.91
C MET A 332 21.63 16.32 -21.03
N ALA A 333 22.87 15.98 -21.41
CA ALA A 333 23.13 14.85 -22.31
C ALA A 333 22.66 13.50 -21.72
N VAL A 334 22.61 13.39 -20.38
CA VAL A 334 22.03 12.24 -19.68
C VAL A 334 20.52 12.16 -19.98
N ALA A 335 19.82 13.29 -19.87
CA ALA A 335 18.40 13.38 -20.22
C ALA A 335 18.15 13.03 -21.69
N ASP A 336 19.00 13.47 -22.62
CA ASP A 336 18.89 13.11 -24.04
C ASP A 336 19.04 11.60 -24.28
N THR A 337 19.97 10.96 -23.56
CA THR A 337 20.17 9.50 -23.62
C THR A 337 18.91 8.77 -23.14
N VAL A 338 18.31 9.21 -22.04
CA VAL A 338 17.06 8.65 -21.50
C VAL A 338 15.91 8.85 -22.50
N ARG A 339 15.70 10.08 -22.98
CA ARG A 339 14.63 10.41 -23.95
C ARG A 339 14.75 9.58 -25.22
N THR A 340 15.95 9.42 -25.75
CA THR A 340 16.22 8.58 -26.94
C THR A 340 15.88 7.11 -26.68
N PHE A 341 16.29 6.58 -25.53
CA PHE A 341 15.94 5.21 -25.15
C PHE A 341 14.42 5.02 -25.03
N LEU A 342 13.74 5.90 -24.29
CA LEU A 342 12.29 5.81 -24.07
C LEU A 342 11.50 5.89 -25.38
N ALA A 343 11.84 6.84 -26.26
CA ALA A 343 11.20 6.99 -27.57
C ALA A 343 11.41 5.76 -28.45
N THR A 344 12.59 5.13 -28.39
CA THR A 344 12.91 3.92 -29.15
C THR A 344 12.19 2.69 -28.58
N PHE A 345 12.15 2.57 -27.25
CA PHE A 345 11.60 1.41 -26.56
C PHE A 345 10.07 1.39 -26.54
N LEU A 346 9.44 2.56 -26.41
CA LEU A 346 7.98 2.74 -26.26
C LEU A 346 7.44 3.75 -27.29
N PRO A 347 7.59 3.48 -28.60
CA PRO A 347 7.23 4.45 -29.64
C PRO A 347 5.72 4.63 -29.82
N VAL A 348 4.92 3.65 -29.37
CA VAL A 348 3.46 3.63 -29.59
C VAL A 348 2.75 4.37 -28.45
N PRO A 349 1.95 5.41 -28.75
CA PRO A 349 1.11 6.06 -27.77
C PRO A 349 0.12 5.10 -27.10
N SER A 350 -0.15 5.32 -25.82
CA SER A 350 -1.20 4.63 -25.09
C SER A 350 -2.59 5.23 -25.36
N ALA A 351 -3.65 4.51 -24.98
CA ALA A 351 -5.02 5.01 -25.06
C ALA A 351 -5.30 6.23 -24.14
N PHE A 352 -4.37 6.57 -23.25
CA PHE A 352 -4.48 7.74 -22.37
C PHE A 352 -3.89 8.99 -23.01
N GLU A 353 -3.31 8.92 -24.20
CA GLU A 353 -2.72 10.08 -24.89
C GLU A 353 -3.72 10.70 -25.87
N ILE A 354 -3.65 12.02 -26.05
CA ILE A 354 -4.41 12.70 -27.10
C ILE A 354 -3.87 12.29 -28.49
N GLU A 355 -4.75 12.18 -29.48
CA GLU A 355 -4.30 12.02 -30.85
C GLU A 355 -3.52 13.28 -31.28
N GLN A 356 -2.29 13.11 -31.77
CA GLN A 356 -1.36 14.20 -32.12
C GLN A 356 -1.95 15.28 -33.05
N ARG A 357 -3.06 15.01 -33.75
CA ARG A 357 -3.77 15.98 -34.60
C ARG A 357 -4.45 17.12 -33.83
N TYR A 358 -4.56 17.01 -32.49
CA TYR A 358 -5.22 18.00 -31.63
C TYR A 358 -4.27 18.65 -30.61
N ALA A 359 -2.95 18.45 -30.72
CA ALA A 359 -1.94 18.89 -29.75
C ALA A 359 -1.61 20.40 -29.79
N SER A 360 -2.55 21.25 -30.20
CA SER A 360 -2.41 22.71 -30.14
C SER A 360 -3.22 23.24 -28.95
N VAL A 361 -2.58 23.36 -27.80
CA VAL A 361 -3.06 24.23 -26.72
C VAL A 361 -1.89 25.11 -26.31
N GLU A 362 -2.05 26.41 -26.54
CA GLU A 362 -1.13 27.45 -26.07
C GLU A 362 -1.14 27.47 -24.53
N ASP A 363 0.04 27.67 -23.95
CA ASP A 363 0.28 27.77 -22.51
C ASP A 363 -0.31 29.10 -22.01
N ASP A 364 -1.60 29.10 -21.68
CA ASP A 364 -2.27 30.27 -21.11
C ASP A 364 -1.66 30.58 -19.74
N GLY A 365 -0.93 31.71 -19.68
CA GLY A 365 -0.13 32.12 -18.54
C GLY A 365 -0.85 32.00 -17.19
N ALA A 366 -0.47 30.98 -16.43
CA ALA A 366 -0.98 30.75 -15.08
C ALA A 366 -0.37 31.76 -14.09
N ASN A 367 -1.22 32.53 -13.41
CA ASN A 367 -0.81 33.37 -12.29
C ASN A 367 -0.67 32.53 -11.01
N ALA A 368 0.22 32.92 -10.10
CA ALA A 368 0.40 32.22 -8.83
C ALA A 368 -0.64 32.65 -7.78
N ASN A 369 -1.36 31.70 -7.18
CA ASN A 369 -2.11 31.89 -5.94
C ASN A 369 -1.21 31.51 -4.75
N GLU A 370 -1.31 32.22 -3.61
CA GLU A 370 -0.48 31.97 -2.43
C GLU A 370 -0.68 30.57 -1.83
N GLN A 371 -1.87 29.98 -1.99
CA GLN A 371 -2.19 28.64 -1.47
C GLN A 371 -1.70 27.51 -2.41
N ASP A 372 -1.75 27.73 -3.73
CA ASP A 372 -1.69 26.66 -4.74
C ASP A 372 -0.55 26.75 -5.75
N CYS A 373 0.38 27.71 -5.61
CA CYS A 373 1.52 27.94 -6.51
C CYS A 373 1.18 28.32 -7.96
N CYS A 374 0.16 27.72 -8.59
CA CYS A 374 -0.44 28.18 -9.83
C CYS A 374 -1.96 28.20 -9.71
N THR A 375 -2.59 29.07 -10.49
CA THR A 375 -4.01 29.00 -10.80
C THR A 375 -4.22 27.87 -11.79
N ALA A 376 -5.00 26.85 -11.43
CA ALA A 376 -5.40 25.83 -12.39
C ALA A 376 -6.26 26.51 -13.46
N GLY A 377 -5.98 26.25 -14.74
CA GLY A 377 -6.96 26.54 -15.79
C GLY A 377 -8.26 25.79 -15.48
N ASP A 378 -9.40 26.45 -15.63
CA ASP A 378 -10.71 25.93 -15.23
C ASP A 378 -10.93 24.49 -15.76
N GLY A 379 -11.11 23.52 -14.85
CA GLY A 379 -11.78 22.25 -15.14
C GLY A 379 -10.93 21.00 -15.41
N ILE A 380 -9.59 21.05 -15.42
CA ILE A 380 -8.77 19.86 -15.74
C ILE A 380 -8.26 19.12 -14.49
N VAL A 381 -7.86 19.84 -13.45
CA VAL A 381 -7.45 19.23 -12.19
C VAL A 381 -8.68 19.07 -11.29
N LYS A 382 -8.98 17.84 -10.86
CA LYS A 382 -10.14 17.60 -9.98
C LYS A 382 -9.77 17.97 -8.55
N ASP A 383 -10.41 19.01 -8.02
CA ASP A 383 -10.47 19.24 -6.58
C ASP A 383 -11.45 18.27 -5.94
N VAL A 384 -11.02 17.67 -4.83
CA VAL A 384 -11.90 16.89 -3.96
C VAL A 384 -12.80 17.89 -3.22
N GLY A 385 -14.02 18.10 -3.72
CA GLY A 385 -14.95 19.10 -3.20
C GLY A 385 -15.26 18.98 -1.69
N ASP A 386 -15.64 20.11 -1.08
CA ASP A 386 -15.88 20.26 0.37
C ASP A 386 -16.98 19.32 0.92
N ASP A 387 -17.94 18.89 0.09
CA ASP A 387 -18.98 17.93 0.52
C ASP A 387 -18.42 16.53 0.83
N VAL A 388 -17.23 16.19 0.32
CA VAL A 388 -16.52 14.96 0.69
C VAL A 388 -15.77 15.14 2.02
N VAL A 389 -15.44 16.37 2.40
CA VAL A 389 -14.70 16.70 3.63
C VAL A 389 -15.52 16.30 4.86
N GLU A 390 -16.85 16.45 4.86
CA GLU A 390 -17.70 15.95 5.95
C GLU A 390 -17.86 14.42 5.97
N SER A 391 -17.89 13.73 4.82
CA SER A 391 -17.93 12.26 4.79
C SER A 391 -16.59 11.60 5.12
N SER A 392 -15.49 12.36 5.03
CA SER A 392 -14.13 11.91 5.35
C SER A 392 -13.80 11.99 6.84
N ASN A 393 -14.75 12.43 7.68
CA ASN A 393 -14.69 12.22 9.12
C ASN A 393 -14.75 10.72 9.43
N SER A 394 -13.55 10.16 9.48
CA SER A 394 -13.17 8.86 9.98
C SER A 394 -13.70 7.67 9.18
N LEU A 395 -12.82 7.10 8.35
CA LEU A 395 -12.73 5.65 8.33
C LEU A 395 -12.41 5.21 9.77
N VAL A 396 -13.45 5.02 10.60
CA VAL A 396 -13.32 4.53 11.98
C VAL A 396 -12.93 3.06 11.86
N LEU A 397 -11.64 2.80 11.77
CA LEU A 397 -11.13 1.44 11.92
C LEU A 397 -11.29 1.06 13.39
N ARG A 398 -12.35 0.30 13.69
CA ARG A 398 -12.48 -0.39 14.97
C ARG A 398 -11.57 -1.62 14.90
N VAL A 399 -10.32 -1.44 15.31
CA VAL A 399 -9.40 -2.56 15.51
C VAL A 399 -9.87 -3.34 16.74
N GLU A 400 -10.44 -4.52 16.52
CA GLU A 400 -10.67 -5.46 17.61
C GLU A 400 -9.31 -6.01 18.06
N LYS A 401 -8.76 -5.45 19.14
CA LYS A 401 -7.58 -6.04 19.77
C LYS A 401 -7.94 -7.45 20.23
N PRO A 402 -7.09 -8.46 20.00
CA PRO A 402 -7.30 -9.77 20.61
C PRO A 402 -7.40 -9.60 22.13
N PRO A 403 -8.25 -10.40 22.82
CA PRO A 403 -8.40 -10.32 24.27
C PRO A 403 -7.02 -10.43 24.93
N SER A 404 -6.75 -9.55 25.90
CA SER A 404 -5.46 -9.57 26.61
C SER A 404 -5.18 -10.97 27.15
N MET A 405 -3.89 -11.36 27.27
CA MET A 405 -3.54 -12.66 27.84
C MET A 405 -4.21 -12.90 29.20
N ALA A 406 -4.41 -11.84 30.00
CA ALA A 406 -5.14 -11.92 31.26
C ALA A 406 -6.63 -12.28 31.08
N ILE A 407 -7.32 -11.71 30.07
CA ILE A 407 -8.72 -12.02 29.77
C ILE A 407 -8.87 -13.43 29.20
N SER A 408 -7.97 -13.84 28.31
CA SER A 408 -7.93 -15.21 27.78
C SER A 408 -7.63 -16.24 28.87
N PHE A 409 -6.66 -15.95 29.76
CA PHE A 409 -6.37 -16.78 30.91
C PHE A 409 -7.57 -16.88 31.85
N PHE A 410 -8.20 -15.76 32.18
CA PHE A 410 -9.39 -15.73 33.04
C PHE A 410 -10.55 -16.53 32.46
N ARG A 411 -10.83 -16.39 31.15
CA ARG A 411 -11.85 -17.18 30.45
C ARG A 411 -11.56 -18.68 30.51
N THR A 412 -10.31 -19.07 30.28
CA THR A 412 -9.89 -20.48 30.39
C THR A 412 -10.04 -21.00 31.82
N CYS A 413 -9.69 -20.21 32.84
CA CYS A 413 -9.90 -20.57 34.24
C CYS A 413 -11.38 -20.73 34.59
N VAL A 414 -12.25 -19.83 34.12
CA VAL A 414 -13.70 -19.91 34.34
C VAL A 414 -14.30 -21.14 33.65
N HIS A 415 -13.88 -21.44 32.42
CA HIS A 415 -14.33 -22.63 31.70
C HIS A 415 -13.84 -23.92 32.38
N GLY A 416 -12.58 -23.94 32.84
CA GLY A 416 -12.03 -25.06 33.60
C GLY A 416 -12.75 -25.29 34.94
N ALA A 417 -13.07 -24.21 35.66
CA ALA A 417 -13.84 -24.28 36.90
C ALA A 417 -15.28 -24.76 36.66
N GLY A 418 -15.93 -24.30 35.59
CA GLY A 418 -17.26 -24.77 35.18
C GLY A 418 -17.28 -26.25 34.83
N PHE A 419 -16.26 -26.74 34.12
CA PHE A 419 -16.11 -28.17 33.81
C PHE A 419 -15.91 -29.02 35.06
N ALA A 420 -15.05 -28.58 35.99
CA ALA A 420 -14.84 -29.26 37.27
C ALA A 420 -16.10 -29.31 38.14
N LEU A 421 -16.86 -28.21 38.22
CA LEU A 421 -18.15 -28.17 38.92
C LEU A 421 -19.18 -29.10 38.28
N GLY A 422 -19.21 -29.19 36.94
CA GLY A 422 -20.06 -30.13 36.22
C GLY A 422 -19.76 -31.58 36.58
N ILE A 423 -18.47 -31.96 36.65
CA ILE A 423 -18.06 -33.31 37.08
C ILE A 423 -18.52 -33.59 38.52
N VAL A 424 -18.33 -32.65 39.44
CA VAL A 424 -18.78 -32.80 40.84
C VAL A 424 -20.29 -33.00 40.91
N PHE A 425 -21.06 -32.27 40.10
CA PHE A 425 -22.52 -32.40 40.07
C PHE A 425 -22.97 -33.78 39.55
N VAL A 426 -22.32 -34.29 38.50
CA VAL A 426 -22.58 -35.63 37.95
C VAL A 426 -22.24 -36.71 38.98
N LEU A 427 -21.10 -36.59 39.65
CA LEU A 427 -20.68 -37.54 40.68
C LEU A 427 -21.60 -37.49 41.91
N ALA A 428 -22.06 -36.32 42.32
CA ALA A 428 -23.01 -36.15 43.42
C ALA A 428 -24.39 -36.74 43.06
N ALA A 429 -24.88 -36.50 41.84
CA ALA A 429 -26.12 -37.08 41.33
C ALA A 429 -26.02 -38.61 41.25
N HIS A 430 -24.92 -39.14 40.73
CA HIS A 430 -24.65 -40.58 40.68
C HIS A 430 -24.61 -41.19 42.08
N HIS A 431 -23.89 -40.58 43.03
CA HIS A 431 -23.84 -41.05 44.40
C HIS A 431 -25.22 -41.03 45.08
N HIS A 432 -26.04 -40.01 44.82
CA HIS A 432 -27.40 -39.95 45.35
C HIS A 432 -28.30 -41.06 44.79
N LEU A 433 -28.22 -41.31 43.48
CA LEU A 433 -28.97 -42.37 42.79
C LEU A 433 -28.56 -43.78 43.29
N VAL A 434 -27.27 -44.02 43.47
CA VAL A 434 -26.75 -45.29 44.01
C VAL A 434 -27.16 -45.51 45.46
N ARG A 435 -27.14 -44.45 46.29
CA ARG A 435 -27.54 -44.54 47.70
C ARG A 435 -29.04 -44.81 47.88
N ASN A 436 -29.89 -44.23 47.03
CA ASN A 436 -31.33 -44.50 47.05
C ASN A 436 -31.68 -45.89 46.50
N SER A 437 -30.85 -46.46 45.62
CA SER A 437 -31.00 -47.85 45.14
C SER A 437 -30.74 -48.89 46.24
N THR A 438 -29.80 -48.61 47.15
CA THR A 438 -29.47 -49.53 48.25
C THR A 438 -30.52 -49.61 49.37
N ASP A 439 -31.38 -48.60 49.54
CA ASP A 439 -32.45 -48.63 50.57
C ASP A 439 -33.70 -49.41 50.13
N HIS A 440 -33.86 -49.74 48.84
CA HIS A 440 -35.00 -50.51 48.35
C HIS A 440 -34.81 -52.04 48.38
N HIS A 441 -33.63 -52.55 48.73
CA HIS A 441 -33.37 -53.99 48.77
C HIS A 441 -33.46 -54.63 50.17
N ARG A 442 -33.94 -53.92 51.20
CA ARG A 442 -33.99 -54.45 52.58
C ARG A 442 -35.35 -54.95 53.08
N HIS A 443 -36.40 -54.91 52.27
CA HIS A 443 -37.71 -55.46 52.64
C HIS A 443 -38.29 -56.29 51.51
N LEU A 444 -38.04 -57.60 51.51
CA LEU A 444 -38.92 -58.65 50.97
C LEU A 444 -38.21 -60.01 51.12
N HIS A 445 -38.38 -60.67 52.26
CA HIS A 445 -38.33 -62.14 52.35
C HIS A 445 -38.92 -62.62 53.70
N THR A 446 -40.12 -63.18 53.60
CA THR A 446 -40.86 -64.17 54.44
C THR A 446 -42.24 -64.17 53.77
N GLU A 447 -42.83 -65.25 53.27
CA GLU A 447 -43.02 -66.58 53.83
C GLU A 447 -43.56 -67.52 52.73
N THR A 448 -43.05 -68.76 52.74
CA THR A 448 -43.71 -70.07 52.51
C THR A 448 -44.54 -70.46 51.26
N ASP A 449 -44.38 -71.77 51.00
CA ASP A 449 -45.21 -72.74 50.25
C ASP A 449 -45.33 -72.56 48.74
N GLY A 450 -45.11 -73.56 47.90
CA GLY A 450 -45.06 -75.00 48.10
C GLY A 450 -45.82 -75.65 46.94
N LYS A 451 -45.27 -76.76 46.42
CA LYS A 451 -45.83 -77.70 45.42
C LYS A 451 -45.52 -77.46 43.93
N GLU A 452 -44.66 -78.39 43.45
CA GLU A 452 -44.92 -79.33 42.35
C GLU A 452 -45.58 -78.81 41.07
N VAL A 453 -44.92 -79.04 39.92
CA VAL A 453 -45.27 -80.08 38.93
C VAL A 453 -44.36 -79.90 37.70
N THR A 454 -43.58 -80.96 37.46
CA THR A 454 -43.11 -81.58 36.20
C THR A 454 -43.22 -80.90 34.82
N THR A 455 -42.22 -81.31 33.99
CA THR A 455 -42.22 -81.48 32.51
C THR A 455 -42.24 -80.20 31.66
N SER A 456 -41.57 -80.07 30.52
CA SER A 456 -40.57 -80.83 29.75
C SER A 456 -40.29 -79.97 28.50
N VAL A 457 -39.06 -79.97 28.00
CA VAL A 457 -38.67 -79.94 26.55
C VAL A 457 -39.38 -78.90 25.65
N VAL A 458 -38.65 -77.91 25.13
CA VAL A 458 -37.83 -77.91 23.89
C VAL A 458 -36.78 -76.82 24.03
#